data_AF-A0A800ATK4-F1
#
_entry.id   AF-A0A800ATK4-F1
#
_cell.length_a   1.000
_cell.length_b   1.000
_cell.length_c   1.000
_cell.angle_alpha   90.00
_cell.angle_beta   90.00
_cell.angle_gamma   90.00
#
_symmetry.space_group_name_H-M   'P 1'
#
loop_
_entity.id
_entity.type
_entity.pdbx_description
1 polymer ?
#
loop_
_entity_poly.entity_id
_entity_poly.type
_entity_poly.pdbx_seq_one_letter_code
_entity_poly.pdbx_strand_id
1 'polypeptide(L)'
;MRKHTKDDEKRIRQIHQELVKDPRNFFAGASAILQRWPEKYPNLRPPQPRFIGRVLKKHNLSEKIQKGKNKGASRYLHYPEYSICQLGESLLEIDFIGKKFIKGRAEPLNFIAFSLRKPRKLKYFKRISGETGDNIIKESRKFFRKFEKPAVIKIDNSFATAGGGSQKRTLTKTIIFYLKEKIIPVFTPPRKPWSQASIEGANSVFSRKFWNRF
;
A
#
# COMPACT_ATOMS: atom_id res chain seq x y z
N MET A 1 32.95 -22.50 -8.74
CA MET A 1 32.31 -21.16 -8.88
C MET A 1 32.29 -20.80 -10.36
N ARG A 2 31.15 -20.40 -10.97
CA ARG A 2 31.09 -20.07 -12.41
C ARG A 2 31.97 -18.86 -12.71
N LYS A 3 32.88 -18.96 -13.68
CA LYS A 3 33.62 -17.81 -14.22
C LYS A 3 32.72 -17.07 -15.20
N HIS A 4 32.43 -15.81 -14.92
CA HIS A 4 31.67 -14.94 -15.83
C HIS A 4 32.61 -14.28 -16.83
N THR A 5 32.19 -14.20 -18.09
CA THR A 5 33.02 -13.68 -19.18
C THR A 5 32.76 -12.19 -19.43
N LYS A 6 33.67 -11.53 -20.17
CA LYS A 6 33.43 -10.17 -20.68
C LYS A 6 32.21 -10.12 -21.61
N ASP A 7 31.88 -11.23 -22.27
CA ASP A 7 30.69 -11.34 -23.11
C ASP A 7 29.41 -11.34 -22.28
N ASP A 8 29.38 -12.01 -21.13
CA ASP A 8 28.24 -11.96 -20.21
C ASP A 8 27.99 -10.52 -19.75
N GLU A 9 29.06 -9.75 -19.48
CA GLU A 9 28.97 -8.33 -19.14
C GLU A 9 28.38 -7.49 -20.28
N LYS A 10 28.78 -7.74 -21.53
CA LYS A 10 28.24 -7.07 -22.72
C LYS A 10 26.74 -7.39 -22.92
N ARG A 11 26.35 -8.65 -22.78
CA ARG A 11 24.95 -9.11 -22.90
C ARG A 11 24.04 -8.46 -21.86
N ILE A 12 24.50 -8.38 -20.60
CA ILE A 12 23.78 -7.70 -19.51
C ILE A 12 23.51 -6.23 -19.86
N ARG A 13 24.53 -5.52 -20.35
CA ARG A 13 24.40 -4.10 -20.74
C ARG A 13 23.43 -3.92 -21.91
N GLN A 14 23.46 -4.83 -22.89
CA GLN A 14 22.56 -4.76 -24.04
C GLN A 14 21.09 -4.93 -23.62
N ILE A 15 20.79 -5.94 -22.79
CA ILE A 15 19.43 -6.13 -22.25
C ILE A 15 19.01 -4.91 -21.43
N HIS A 16 19.89 -4.38 -20.59
CA HIS A 16 19.60 -3.17 -19.81
C HIS A 16 19.23 -1.97 -20.70
N GLN A 17 19.99 -1.72 -21.76
CA GLN A 17 19.72 -0.61 -22.69
C GLN A 17 18.38 -0.78 -23.42
N GLU A 18 18.02 -2.00 -23.82
CA GLU A 18 16.72 -2.28 -24.45
C GLU A 18 15.57 -2.09 -23.47
N LEU A 19 15.75 -2.52 -22.22
CA LEU A 19 14.76 -2.30 -21.16
C LEU A 19 14.55 -0.80 -20.90
N VAL A 20 15.60 0.01 -20.90
CA VAL A 20 15.48 1.47 -20.67
C VAL A 20 14.91 2.21 -21.88
N LYS A 21 15.16 1.74 -23.11
CA LYS A 21 14.68 2.39 -24.33
C LYS A 21 13.18 2.23 -24.58
N ASP A 22 12.57 1.15 -24.10
CA ASP A 22 11.14 0.93 -24.25
C ASP A 22 10.36 1.67 -23.13
N PRO A 23 9.55 2.70 -23.45
CA PRO A 23 8.81 3.45 -22.45
C PRO A 23 7.73 2.63 -21.72
N ARG A 24 7.44 1.41 -22.19
CA ARG A 24 6.52 0.47 -21.53
C ARG A 24 7.22 -0.41 -20.49
N ASN A 25 8.55 -0.41 -20.45
CA ASN A 25 9.32 -1.17 -19.48
C ASN A 25 9.63 -0.31 -18.25
N PHE A 26 9.12 -0.73 -17.10
CA PHE A 26 9.23 0.02 -15.85
C PHE A 26 10.40 -0.44 -14.97
N PHE A 27 11.05 -1.56 -15.31
CA PHE A 27 12.16 -2.13 -14.56
C PHE A 27 13.31 -2.49 -15.49
N ALA A 28 14.51 -1.99 -15.17
CA ALA A 28 15.76 -2.35 -15.87
C ALA A 28 16.77 -3.05 -14.94
N GLY A 29 16.39 -3.38 -13.70
CA GLY A 29 17.26 -3.99 -12.71
C GLY A 29 17.56 -5.47 -12.97
N ALA A 30 18.32 -6.09 -12.05
CA ALA A 30 18.81 -7.46 -12.20
C ALA A 30 17.71 -8.50 -12.48
N SER A 31 16.54 -8.36 -11.85
CA SER A 31 15.39 -9.27 -12.07
C SER A 31 14.80 -9.15 -13.48
N ALA A 32 14.69 -7.93 -14.02
CA ALA A 32 14.18 -7.72 -15.37
C ALA A 32 15.15 -8.25 -16.43
N ILE A 33 16.45 -8.07 -16.20
CA ILE A 33 17.49 -8.64 -17.07
C ILE A 33 17.46 -10.18 -17.04
N LEU A 34 17.23 -10.79 -15.87
CA LEU A 34 17.09 -12.25 -15.76
C LEU A 34 15.87 -12.77 -16.50
N GLN A 35 14.75 -12.05 -16.46
CA GLN A 35 13.53 -12.44 -17.14
C GLN A 35 13.67 -12.38 -18.67
N ARG A 36 14.35 -11.34 -19.19
CA ARG A 36 14.66 -11.18 -20.63
C ARG A 36 15.77 -12.13 -21.14
N TRP A 37 16.53 -12.75 -20.24
CA TRP A 37 17.71 -13.53 -20.62
C TRP A 37 17.38 -14.75 -21.49
N PRO A 38 16.42 -15.64 -21.13
CA PRO A 38 16.10 -16.83 -21.92
C PRO A 38 15.53 -16.49 -23.29
N GLU A 39 14.78 -15.38 -23.41
CA GLU A 39 14.22 -14.92 -24.69
C GLU A 39 15.33 -14.54 -25.68
N LYS A 40 16.40 -13.92 -25.19
CA LYS A 40 17.46 -13.37 -26.03
C LYS A 40 18.65 -14.30 -26.22
N TYR A 41 18.89 -15.17 -25.24
CA TYR A 41 20.00 -16.10 -25.20
C TYR A 41 19.52 -17.49 -24.72
N PRO A 42 18.63 -18.17 -25.47
CA PRO A 42 17.98 -19.41 -25.03
C PRO A 42 18.98 -20.54 -24.73
N ASN A 43 20.10 -20.56 -25.46
CA ASN A 43 21.14 -21.59 -25.31
C ASN A 43 22.17 -21.26 -24.22
N LEU A 44 22.04 -20.11 -23.53
CA LEU A 44 22.99 -19.68 -22.52
C LEU A 44 22.37 -19.67 -21.14
N ARG A 45 23.02 -20.34 -20.19
CA ARG A 45 22.60 -20.30 -18.79
C ARG A 45 22.65 -18.86 -18.25
N PRO A 46 21.58 -18.35 -17.62
CA PRO A 46 21.54 -16.99 -17.10
C PRO A 46 22.64 -16.74 -16.05
N PRO A 47 23.22 -15.53 -16.00
CA PRO A 47 24.17 -15.15 -14.97
C PRO A 47 23.51 -15.06 -13.61
N GLN A 48 24.31 -15.04 -12.53
CA GLN A 48 23.75 -14.90 -11.19
C GLN A 48 23.22 -13.47 -10.97
N PRO A 49 22.10 -13.28 -10.24
CA PRO A 49 21.57 -11.95 -9.92
C PRO A 49 22.61 -11.01 -9.31
N ARG A 50 23.47 -11.54 -8.42
CA ARG A 50 24.58 -10.78 -7.79
C ARG A 50 25.66 -10.36 -8.79
N PHE A 51 25.91 -11.15 -9.84
CA PHE A 51 26.83 -10.75 -10.91
C PHE A 51 26.21 -9.64 -11.76
N ILE A 52 24.93 -9.75 -12.12
CA ILE A 52 24.21 -8.71 -12.86
C ILE A 52 24.23 -7.39 -12.09
N GLY A 53 23.91 -7.41 -10.78
CA GLY A 53 23.97 -6.22 -9.93
C GLY A 53 25.38 -5.59 -9.89
N ARG A 54 26.44 -6.41 -9.87
CA ARG A 54 27.82 -5.91 -9.94
C ARG A 54 28.14 -5.25 -11.29
N VAL A 55 27.68 -5.84 -12.40
CA VAL A 55 27.87 -5.28 -13.75
C VAL A 55 27.13 -3.94 -13.87
N LEU A 56 25.87 -3.87 -13.44
CA LEU A 56 25.11 -2.62 -13.47
C LEU A 56 25.77 -1.51 -12.65
N LYS A 57 26.26 -1.85 -11.44
CA LYS A 57 27.00 -0.90 -10.60
C LYS A 57 28.32 -0.45 -11.24
N LYS A 58 29.09 -1.39 -11.80
CA LYS A 58 30.37 -1.13 -12.48
C LYS A 58 30.23 -0.14 -13.64
N HIS A 59 29.12 -0.20 -14.37
CA HIS A 59 28.85 0.67 -15.52
C HIS A 59 28.00 1.90 -15.19
N ASN A 60 27.76 2.21 -13.91
CA ASN A 60 26.88 3.30 -13.48
C ASN A 60 25.45 3.22 -14.07
N LEU A 61 24.98 2.00 -14.39
CA LEU A 61 23.65 1.72 -14.93
C LEU A 61 22.60 1.52 -13.84
N SER A 62 23.02 1.39 -12.59
CA SER A 62 22.11 1.42 -11.45
C SER A 62 21.79 2.86 -11.08
N GLU A 63 20.54 3.29 -11.25
CA GLU A 63 20.09 4.58 -10.73
C GLU A 63 20.35 4.66 -9.22
N LYS A 64 20.97 5.76 -8.77
CA LYS A 64 21.04 6.06 -7.35
C LYS A 64 19.62 6.37 -6.90
N ILE A 65 19.06 5.54 -6.00
CA ILE A 65 17.80 5.84 -5.33
C ILE A 65 17.97 7.22 -4.68
N GLN A 66 17.33 8.24 -5.25
CA GLN A 66 17.30 9.57 -4.65
C GLN A 66 16.54 9.43 -3.32
N LYS A 67 17.25 9.62 -2.20
CA LYS A 67 16.63 9.65 -0.88
C LYS A 67 15.84 10.95 -0.75
N GLY A 68 14.51 10.89 -0.93
CA GLY A 68 13.62 12.06 -0.81
C GLY A 68 12.14 11.76 -1.11
N LYS A 69 11.26 12.69 -0.74
CA LYS A 69 9.82 12.68 -1.11
C LYS A 69 9.66 13.09 -2.58
N ASN A 70 9.74 12.15 -3.49
CA ASN A 70 9.58 12.44 -4.92
C ASN A 70 8.08 12.53 -5.29
N LYS A 71 7.64 13.66 -5.88
CA LYS A 71 6.35 13.76 -6.57
C LYS A 71 6.33 12.73 -7.71
N GLY A 72 5.22 11.98 -7.88
CA GLY A 72 5.08 10.96 -8.94
C GLY A 72 5.50 9.53 -8.55
N ALA A 73 5.84 9.28 -7.29
CA ALA A 73 6.18 7.93 -6.84
C ALA A 73 5.04 6.89 -7.03
N SER A 74 3.79 7.31 -7.25
CA SER A 74 2.64 6.43 -7.57
C SER A 74 2.81 5.69 -8.90
N ARG A 75 3.32 6.37 -9.93
CA ARG A 75 3.56 5.82 -11.27
C ARG A 75 4.60 4.69 -11.25
N TYR A 76 5.55 4.75 -10.31
CA TYR A 76 6.58 3.73 -10.09
C TYR A 76 6.12 2.51 -9.27
N LEU A 77 4.98 2.57 -8.57
CA LEU A 77 4.48 1.44 -7.78
C LEU A 77 3.39 0.62 -8.49
N HIS A 78 2.93 1.06 -9.68
CA HIS A 78 1.80 0.46 -10.38
C HIS A 78 0.58 0.22 -9.48
N TYR A 79 0.38 1.04 -8.45
CA TYR A 79 -0.75 0.86 -7.54
C TYR A 79 -2.03 1.08 -8.35
N PRO A 80 -2.89 0.06 -8.52
CA PRO A 80 -4.02 0.14 -9.44
C PRO A 80 -5.17 0.89 -8.76
N GLU A 81 -4.98 2.18 -8.47
CA GLU A 81 -5.93 3.00 -7.72
C GLU A 81 -7.31 2.97 -8.35
N TYR A 82 -7.38 3.14 -9.68
CA TYR A 82 -8.63 3.07 -10.42
C TYR A 82 -9.32 1.73 -10.20
N SER A 83 -8.62 0.62 -10.43
CA SER A 83 -9.18 -0.74 -10.25
C SER A 83 -9.63 -0.99 -8.81
N ILE A 84 -8.88 -0.50 -7.82
CA ILE A 84 -9.22 -0.62 -6.40
C ILE A 84 -10.46 0.22 -6.04
N CYS A 85 -10.58 1.44 -6.58
CA CYS A 85 -11.78 2.26 -6.38
C CYS A 85 -13.01 1.63 -7.05
N GLN A 86 -12.81 0.89 -8.14
CA GLN A 86 -13.85 0.15 -8.84
C GLN A 86 -14.12 -1.24 -8.26
N LEU A 87 -13.33 -1.72 -7.30
CA LEU A 87 -13.47 -3.06 -6.73
C LEU A 87 -14.76 -3.19 -5.91
N GLY A 88 -15.50 -4.29 -6.13
CA GLY A 88 -16.77 -4.61 -5.47
C GLY A 88 -17.89 -3.59 -5.69
N GLU A 89 -19.08 -3.88 -5.18
CA GLU A 89 -20.24 -2.98 -5.31
C GLU A 89 -20.22 -1.85 -4.27
N SER A 90 -19.62 -2.12 -3.10
CA SER A 90 -19.48 -1.17 -2.00
C SER A 90 -18.04 -1.14 -1.47
N LEU A 91 -17.53 0.08 -1.25
CA LEU A 91 -16.16 0.33 -0.81
C LEU A 91 -16.15 1.22 0.44
N LEU A 92 -15.68 0.66 1.54
CA LEU A 92 -15.56 1.32 2.84
C LEU A 92 -14.09 1.63 3.14
N GLU A 93 -13.78 2.85 3.51
CA GLU A 93 -12.48 3.25 4.08
C GLU A 93 -12.64 3.45 5.59
N ILE A 94 -11.69 2.97 6.38
CA ILE A 94 -11.65 3.15 7.84
C ILE A 94 -10.33 3.79 8.25
N ASP A 95 -10.41 4.73 9.18
CA ASP A 95 -9.23 5.33 9.82
C ASP A 95 -9.52 5.71 11.27
N PHE A 96 -8.47 5.84 12.07
CA PHE A 96 -8.57 6.38 13.42
C PHE A 96 -8.35 7.89 13.40
N ILE A 97 -9.13 8.59 14.23
CA ILE A 97 -8.87 9.98 14.58
C ILE A 97 -8.44 9.98 16.05
N GLY A 98 -7.14 9.81 16.26
CA GLY A 98 -6.54 9.70 17.57
C GLY A 98 -6.23 11.00 18.26
N LYS A 99 -6.00 10.87 19.58
CA LYS A 99 -5.23 11.84 20.40
C LYS A 99 -5.76 13.27 20.31
N LYS A 100 -7.08 13.42 20.37
CA LYS A 100 -7.75 14.71 20.47
C LYS A 100 -7.91 15.09 21.94
N PHE A 101 -7.41 16.26 22.34
CA PHE A 101 -7.39 16.70 23.73
C PHE A 101 -8.42 17.80 23.98
N ILE A 102 -9.23 17.62 25.02
CA ILE A 102 -10.11 18.69 25.52
C ILE A 102 -9.31 19.48 26.56
N LYS A 103 -9.37 20.81 26.51
CA LYS A 103 -8.73 21.69 27.50
C LYS A 103 -9.19 21.27 28.92
N GLY A 104 -8.23 21.04 29.82
CA GLY A 104 -8.51 20.59 31.18
C GLY A 104 -8.67 19.07 31.36
N ARG A 105 -8.44 18.27 30.32
CA ARG A 105 -8.31 16.80 30.44
C ARG A 105 -6.94 16.33 29.99
N ALA A 106 -6.33 15.46 30.80
CA ALA A 106 -5.09 14.78 30.46
C ALA A 106 -5.30 13.60 29.48
N GLU A 107 -6.45 12.95 29.55
CA GLU A 107 -6.73 11.77 28.74
C GLU A 107 -7.15 12.12 27.30
N PRO A 108 -6.52 11.51 26.28
CA PRO A 108 -6.88 11.72 24.89
C PRO A 108 -8.22 11.08 24.54
N LEU A 109 -9.00 11.77 23.71
CA LEU A 109 -10.14 11.20 23.02
C LEU A 109 -9.71 10.59 21.69
N ASN A 110 -10.27 9.41 21.41
CA ASN A 110 -10.06 8.68 20.17
C ASN A 110 -11.40 8.46 19.48
N PHE A 111 -11.39 8.54 18.17
CA PHE A 111 -12.54 8.23 17.33
C PHE A 111 -12.13 7.27 16.22
N ILE A 112 -13.11 6.53 15.71
CA ILE A 112 -13.00 5.80 14.45
C ILE A 112 -13.88 6.51 13.42
N ALA A 113 -13.34 6.65 12.21
CA ALA A 113 -14.02 7.21 11.07
C ALA A 113 -14.28 6.11 10.05
N PHE A 114 -15.50 6.13 9.50
CA PHE A 114 -15.96 5.27 8.43
C PHE A 114 -16.34 6.15 7.25
N SER A 115 -15.83 5.81 6.07
CA SER A 115 -16.09 6.51 4.83
C SER A 115 -16.51 5.53 3.76
N LEU A 116 -17.82 5.38 3.56
CA LEU A 116 -18.37 4.62 2.45
C LEU A 116 -18.38 5.49 1.19
N ARG A 117 -17.81 4.96 0.10
CA ARG A 117 -17.69 5.70 -1.17
C ARG A 117 -18.80 5.37 -2.16
N LYS A 118 -19.25 4.12 -2.18
CA LYS A 118 -20.28 3.58 -3.06
C LYS A 118 -21.06 2.46 -2.34
N PRO A 119 -22.33 2.21 -2.71
CA PRO A 119 -23.09 2.90 -3.76
C PRO A 119 -23.46 4.34 -3.41
N ARG A 120 -23.52 4.67 -2.11
CA ARG A 120 -23.78 6.01 -1.59
C ARG A 120 -22.62 6.53 -0.77
N LYS A 121 -22.39 7.85 -0.82
CA LYS A 121 -21.40 8.50 0.02
C LYS A 121 -21.93 8.64 1.44
N LEU A 122 -21.30 7.97 2.40
CA LEU A 122 -21.64 8.05 3.82
C LEU A 122 -20.38 8.26 4.64
N LYS A 123 -20.42 9.23 5.56
CA LYS A 123 -19.37 9.47 6.55
C LYS A 123 -19.95 9.24 7.94
N TYR A 124 -19.31 8.41 8.75
CA TYR A 124 -19.76 8.09 10.09
C TYR A 124 -18.60 8.07 11.06
N PHE A 125 -18.78 8.69 12.23
CA PHE A 125 -17.74 8.83 13.24
C PHE A 125 -18.24 8.29 14.57
N LYS A 126 -17.36 7.61 15.31
CA LYS A 126 -17.72 7.09 16.62
C LYS A 126 -16.57 7.22 17.60
N ARG A 127 -16.87 7.71 18.82
CA ARG A 127 -15.91 7.72 19.92
C ARG A 127 -15.58 6.28 20.33
N ILE A 128 -14.29 6.01 20.53
CA ILE A 128 -13.74 4.72 20.95
C ILE A 128 -12.80 4.93 22.14
N SER A 129 -12.52 3.86 22.88
CA SER A 129 -11.57 3.91 24.00
C SER A 129 -10.12 4.02 23.52
N GLY A 130 -9.78 3.51 22.34
CA GLY A 130 -8.43 3.53 21.81
C GLY A 130 -8.30 2.92 20.42
N GLU A 131 -7.13 3.08 19.82
CA GLU A 131 -6.82 2.68 18.45
C GLU A 131 -6.47 1.18 18.35
N THR A 132 -7.42 0.31 18.72
CA THR A 132 -7.20 -1.15 18.80
C THR A 132 -8.00 -1.91 17.75
N GLY A 133 -7.50 -3.08 17.34
CA GLY A 133 -8.24 -3.99 16.44
C GLY A 133 -9.60 -4.44 17.00
N ASP A 134 -9.74 -4.58 18.33
CA ASP A 134 -11.05 -4.90 18.95
C ASP A 134 -12.07 -3.81 18.73
N ASN A 135 -11.65 -2.54 18.88
CA ASN A 135 -12.52 -1.41 18.61
C ASN A 135 -12.91 -1.34 17.13
N ILE A 136 -11.99 -1.67 16.20
CA ILE A 136 -12.33 -1.76 14.77
C ILE A 136 -13.40 -2.82 14.54
N ILE A 137 -13.22 -4.05 15.06
CA ILE A 137 -14.18 -5.14 14.87
C ILE A 137 -15.55 -4.77 15.48
N LYS A 138 -15.54 -4.28 16.73
CA LYS A 138 -16.75 -3.89 17.45
C LYS A 138 -17.54 -2.81 16.72
N GLU A 139 -16.87 -1.74 16.30
CA GLU A 139 -17.54 -0.62 15.64
C GLU A 139 -17.89 -0.95 14.18
N SER A 140 -17.14 -1.82 13.50
CA SER A 140 -17.51 -2.33 12.17
C SER A 140 -18.79 -3.14 12.21
N ARG A 141 -18.95 -4.05 13.20
CA ARG A 141 -20.22 -4.78 13.39
C ARG A 141 -21.39 -3.83 13.58
N LYS A 142 -21.21 -2.77 14.38
CA LYS A 142 -22.25 -1.75 14.57
C LYS A 142 -22.56 -0.98 13.28
N PHE A 143 -21.53 -0.62 12.52
CA PHE A 143 -21.69 0.03 11.22
C PHE A 143 -22.48 -0.86 10.26
N PHE A 144 -22.12 -2.14 10.12
CA PHE A 144 -22.78 -3.08 9.21
C PHE A 144 -24.25 -3.29 9.55
N ARG A 145 -24.59 -3.39 10.85
CA ARG A 145 -25.99 -3.51 11.29
C ARG A 145 -26.81 -2.24 11.07
N LYS A 146 -26.18 -1.07 11.19
CA LYS A 146 -26.87 0.22 11.09
C LYS A 146 -27.02 0.69 9.63
N PHE A 147 -26.04 0.36 8.81
CA PHE A 147 -25.94 0.84 7.44
C PHE A 147 -25.90 -0.37 6.50
N GLU A 148 -24.74 -0.66 5.94
CA GLU A 148 -24.54 -1.77 5.05
C GLU A 148 -23.18 -2.43 5.31
N LYS A 149 -23.13 -3.72 5.02
CA LYS A 149 -21.90 -4.49 5.01
C LYS A 149 -21.21 -4.28 3.66
N PRO A 150 -19.97 -3.75 3.64
CA PRO A 150 -19.29 -3.46 2.39
C PRO A 150 -18.77 -4.76 1.74
N ALA A 151 -18.67 -4.76 0.41
CA ALA A 151 -17.97 -5.82 -0.33
C ALA A 151 -16.46 -5.71 -0.13
N VAL A 152 -15.94 -4.47 -0.08
CA VAL A 152 -14.52 -4.17 0.00
C VAL A 152 -14.24 -3.19 1.12
N ILE A 153 -13.16 -3.45 1.85
CA ILE A 153 -12.68 -2.53 2.86
C ILE A 153 -11.24 -2.12 2.59
N LYS A 154 -11.00 -0.81 2.57
CA LYS A 154 -9.67 -0.24 2.44
C LYS A 154 -9.17 0.22 3.79
N ILE A 155 -7.99 -0.26 4.14
CA ILE A 155 -7.37 -0.06 5.45
C ILE A 155 -5.89 0.31 5.27
N ASP A 156 -5.38 1.15 6.17
CA ASP A 156 -3.93 1.38 6.23
C ASP A 156 -3.17 0.13 6.71
N ASN A 157 -1.85 0.13 6.61
CA ASN A 157 -0.98 -0.88 7.18
C ASN A 157 -0.58 -0.55 8.64
N SER A 158 -1.46 0.08 9.43
CA SER A 158 -1.17 0.39 10.83
C SER A 158 -1.16 -0.89 11.68
N PHE A 159 -0.48 -0.94 12.83
CA PHE A 159 -0.42 -2.17 13.66
C PHE A 159 -1.79 -2.77 14.01
N ALA A 160 -2.85 -1.95 14.13
CA ALA A 160 -4.21 -2.41 14.41
C ALA A 160 -4.92 -3.07 13.19
N THR A 161 -4.39 -2.85 12.00
CA THR A 161 -4.97 -3.24 10.70
C THR A 161 -4.01 -4.03 9.81
N ALA A 162 -2.72 -4.04 10.10
CA ALA A 162 -1.69 -4.68 9.30
C ALA A 162 -1.85 -6.21 9.28
N GLY A 163 -1.43 -6.83 8.18
CA GLY A 163 -1.12 -8.25 8.13
C GLY A 163 0.19 -8.52 8.86
N GLY A 164 0.13 -8.52 10.20
CA GLY A 164 1.23 -8.96 11.05
C GLY A 164 2.15 -7.84 11.56
N GLY A 165 2.63 -7.98 12.79
CA GLY A 165 3.71 -7.16 13.33
C GLY A 165 5.06 -7.47 12.65
N SER A 166 6.17 -7.34 13.37
CA SER A 166 7.50 -7.73 12.88
C SER A 166 7.65 -9.22 12.53
N GLN A 167 6.64 -10.04 12.82
CA GLN A 167 6.63 -11.48 12.57
C GLN A 167 6.06 -11.83 11.19
N LYS A 168 6.86 -12.56 10.40
CA LYS A 168 6.52 -13.00 9.05
C LYS A 168 5.23 -13.84 9.05
N ARG A 169 4.40 -13.63 8.02
CA ARG A 169 3.22 -14.49 7.68
C ARG A 169 2.12 -14.55 8.74
N THR A 170 1.84 -13.43 9.42
CA THR A 170 0.74 -13.37 10.40
C THR A 170 -0.39 -12.47 9.89
N LEU A 171 -1.64 -12.83 10.21
CA LEU A 171 -2.82 -11.99 9.95
C LEU A 171 -3.36 -11.50 11.29
N THR A 172 -3.71 -10.21 11.38
CA THR A 172 -4.35 -9.69 12.60
C THR A 172 -5.80 -10.16 12.70
N LYS A 173 -6.32 -10.18 13.93
CA LYS A 173 -7.74 -10.49 14.20
C LYS A 173 -8.71 -9.64 13.39
N THR A 174 -8.34 -8.39 13.10
CA THR A 174 -9.12 -7.45 12.27
C THR A 174 -9.27 -7.99 10.84
N ILE A 175 -8.17 -8.43 10.23
CA ILE A 175 -8.20 -9.02 8.88
C ILE A 175 -8.97 -10.33 8.87
N ILE A 176 -8.71 -11.19 9.84
CA ILE A 176 -9.44 -12.47 9.98
C ILE A 176 -10.95 -12.21 10.11
N PHE A 177 -11.36 -11.19 10.88
CA PHE A 177 -12.76 -10.80 10.99
C PHE A 177 -13.35 -10.41 9.63
N TYR A 178 -12.70 -9.53 8.86
CA TYR A 178 -13.23 -9.13 7.55
C TYR A 178 -13.32 -10.30 6.57
N LEU A 179 -12.30 -11.16 6.54
CA LEU A 179 -12.33 -12.36 5.70
C LEU A 179 -13.46 -13.33 6.10
N LYS A 180 -13.70 -13.53 7.41
CA LYS A 180 -14.84 -14.32 7.89
C LYS A 180 -16.19 -13.71 7.51
N GLU A 181 -16.25 -12.38 7.48
CA GLU A 181 -17.39 -11.64 6.96
C GLU A 181 -17.46 -11.64 5.43
N LYS A 182 -16.58 -12.33 4.69
CA LYS A 182 -16.53 -12.31 3.21
C LYS A 182 -16.34 -10.89 2.64
N ILE A 183 -15.65 -10.03 3.38
CA ILE A 183 -15.28 -8.67 2.97
C ILE A 183 -13.84 -8.72 2.48
N ILE A 184 -13.56 -8.13 1.32
CA ILE A 184 -12.23 -8.13 0.72
C ILE A 184 -11.39 -7.00 1.34
N PRO A 185 -10.34 -7.29 2.14
CA PRO A 185 -9.44 -6.26 2.64
C PRO A 185 -8.47 -5.83 1.54
N VAL A 186 -8.35 -4.53 1.33
CA VAL A 186 -7.38 -3.91 0.42
C VAL A 186 -6.48 -2.98 1.22
N PHE A 187 -5.18 -3.25 1.19
CA PHE A 187 -4.20 -2.44 1.90
C PHE A 187 -3.80 -1.20 1.09
N THR A 188 -3.71 -0.07 1.79
CA THR A 188 -3.15 1.16 1.25
C THR A 188 -1.63 1.01 1.06
N PRO A 189 -1.02 1.54 0.00
CA PRO A 189 0.42 1.47 -0.19
C PRO A 189 1.14 2.26 0.92
N PRO A 190 2.22 1.71 1.50
CA PRO A 190 2.92 2.37 2.59
C PRO A 190 3.50 3.73 2.17
N ARG A 191 3.41 4.71 3.08
CA ARG A 191 3.99 6.08 2.96
C ARG A 191 3.44 6.95 1.83
N LYS A 192 2.17 6.79 1.44
CA LYS A 192 1.56 7.59 0.36
C LYS A 192 0.14 8.09 0.70
N PRO A 193 -0.03 9.39 0.99
CA PRO A 193 -1.30 9.98 1.44
C PRO A 193 -2.47 9.90 0.43
N TRP A 194 -2.19 10.07 -0.86
CA TRP A 194 -3.23 10.24 -1.90
C TRP A 194 -4.22 9.07 -2.02
N SER A 195 -3.81 7.84 -1.68
CA SER A 195 -4.68 6.67 -1.75
C SER A 195 -5.81 6.66 -0.70
N GLN A 196 -5.83 7.58 0.27
CA GLN A 196 -6.86 7.66 1.32
C GLN A 196 -7.66 8.97 1.28
N ALA A 197 -7.72 9.63 0.12
CA ALA A 197 -8.36 10.93 -0.03
C ALA A 197 -9.82 11.01 0.50
N SER A 198 -10.59 9.91 0.47
CA SER A 198 -11.97 9.93 0.96
C SER A 198 -12.05 10.00 2.48
N ILE A 199 -11.26 9.17 3.17
CA ILE A 199 -11.21 9.18 4.64
C ILE A 199 -10.46 10.41 5.17
N GLU A 200 -9.42 10.89 4.49
CA GLU A 200 -8.76 12.17 4.81
C GLU A 200 -9.75 13.35 4.70
N GLY A 201 -10.54 13.38 3.62
CA GLY A 201 -11.62 14.35 3.45
C GLY A 201 -12.68 14.23 4.55
N ALA A 202 -13.01 13.02 4.99
CA ALA A 202 -13.91 12.79 6.12
C ALA A 202 -13.35 13.37 7.43
N ASN A 203 -12.08 13.09 7.73
CA ASN A 203 -11.39 13.58 8.92
C ASN A 203 -11.28 15.13 8.93
N SER A 204 -11.10 15.75 7.76
CA SER A 204 -11.15 17.21 7.60
C SER A 204 -12.56 17.77 7.89
N VAL A 205 -13.62 17.12 7.40
CA VAL A 205 -15.01 17.51 7.73
C VAL A 205 -15.27 17.38 9.22
N PHE A 206 -14.88 16.27 9.85
CA PHE A 206 -14.98 16.07 11.29
C PHE A 206 -14.27 17.19 12.06
N SER A 207 -13.04 17.51 11.68
CA SER A 207 -12.26 18.54 12.38
C SER A 207 -12.93 19.92 12.27
N ARG A 208 -13.32 20.34 11.06
CA ARG A 208 -13.90 21.68 10.84
C ARG A 208 -15.32 21.85 11.39
N LYS A 209 -16.15 20.81 11.29
CA LYS A 209 -17.59 20.90 11.60
C LYS A 209 -17.96 20.43 12.99
N PHE A 210 -17.13 19.59 13.61
CA PHE A 210 -17.35 19.07 14.95
C PHE A 210 -16.24 19.49 15.91
N TRP A 211 -15.00 19.07 15.68
CA TRP A 211 -13.94 19.22 16.68
C TRP A 211 -13.61 20.69 16.99
N ASN A 212 -13.37 21.52 15.97
CA ASN A 212 -12.92 22.91 16.16
C ASN A 212 -14.02 23.88 16.62
N ARG A 213 -15.23 23.38 16.87
CA ARG A 213 -16.33 24.18 17.44
C ARG A 213 -16.36 24.15 18.97
N PHE A 214 -15.49 23.35 19.58
CA PHE A 214 -15.32 23.17 21.02
C PHE A 214 -13.84 23.28 21.38
#